data_AF-A0A377PVX9-F1
#
_entry.id   AF-A0A377PVX9-F1
#
_cell.length_a   1.000
_cell.length_b   1.000
_cell.length_c   1.000
_cell.angle_alpha   90.00
_cell.angle_beta   90.00
_cell.angle_gamma   90.00
#
_symmetry.space_group_name_H-M   'P 1'
#
loop_
_entity.id
_entity.type
_entity.pdbx_description
1 polymer ?
#
loop_
_entity_poly.entity_id
_entity_poly.type
_entity_poly.pdbx_seq_one_letter_code
_entity_poly.pdbx_strand_id
1 'polypeptide(L)'
;MINQYDSQGDYKNRYDVSILVNGLPLAHIELKRRGKDLKEAFNQIERYGRESFFAGNGLYDWVQMFVISNGTYTKYYSNTTRKKHCEENDKSKGKKTNHNFEFTCFWSDMQNEQILDLIDFAKTFFTRHSLLNILIKYSVFDIEENLKIMRPYQIAATEAIERKVKTSLVYKKYGSLEGCGYIWHSTGSGKTLTSFKSAQLLTQIQNIEKVLFVVDRKDLDTQTIGEYEKFQKGCVKANSSTKELK
;
A
#
# COMPACT_ATOMS: atom_id res chain seq x y z
N MET A 1 -17.08 16.26 4.59
CA MET A 1 -15.93 17.16 4.77
C MET A 1 -15.96 17.57 6.23
N ILE A 2 -15.00 17.11 7.04
CA ILE A 2 -14.85 17.56 8.43
C ILE A 2 -13.84 18.70 8.40
N ASN A 3 -14.19 19.81 9.05
CA ASN A 3 -13.32 20.95 9.24
C ASN A 3 -12.18 20.56 10.21
N GLN A 4 -10.99 21.01 9.86
CA GLN A 4 -9.74 20.95 10.62
C GLN A 4 -9.94 20.77 12.14
N TYR A 5 -9.47 19.64 12.68
CA TYR A 5 -9.35 19.45 14.12
C TYR A 5 -8.03 20.07 14.55
N ASP A 6 -8.08 21.16 15.32
CA ASP A 6 -6.89 21.79 15.88
C ASP A 6 -6.48 20.99 17.12
N SER A 7 -5.48 20.12 16.98
CA SER A 7 -4.89 19.44 18.14
C SER A 7 -4.09 20.48 18.94
N GLN A 8 -4.50 20.77 20.17
CA GLN A 8 -3.78 21.66 21.07
C GLN A 8 -2.45 21.03 21.51
N GLY A 9 -1.42 21.17 20.69
CA GLY A 9 -0.02 20.96 21.06
C GLY A 9 0.70 22.30 21.19
N ASP A 10 1.82 22.32 21.91
CA ASP A 10 2.62 23.53 22.22
C ASP A 10 3.15 24.28 20.98
N TYR A 11 3.03 23.70 19.78
CA TYR A 11 3.37 24.33 18.50
C TYR A 11 2.14 24.44 17.60
N LYS A 12 1.83 25.68 17.14
CA LYS A 12 0.80 25.95 16.12
C LYS A 12 1.19 25.32 14.77
N ASN A 13 0.76 24.08 14.54
CA ASN A 13 0.96 23.36 13.28
C ASN A 13 -0.03 23.89 12.22
N ARG A 14 0.40 24.91 11.47
CA ARG A 14 -0.48 25.66 10.56
C ARG A 14 -0.96 24.90 9.31
N TYR A 15 -0.44 23.71 8.98
CA TYR A 15 -0.69 23.10 7.66
C TYR A 15 -0.79 21.56 7.65
N ASP A 16 -1.60 21.00 8.53
CA ASP A 16 -1.84 19.56 8.56
C ASP A 16 -3.31 19.26 8.19
N VAL A 17 -3.54 18.22 7.37
CA VAL A 17 -4.88 17.79 6.96
C VAL A 17 -5.04 16.30 7.23
N SER A 18 -6.05 15.92 8.01
CA SER A 18 -6.40 14.52 8.25
C SER A 18 -7.69 14.15 7.53
N ILE A 19 -7.70 13.00 6.85
CA ILE A 19 -8.89 12.47 6.19
C ILE A 19 -9.50 11.38 7.06
N LEU A 20 -10.76 11.61 7.45
CA LEU A 20 -11.54 10.69 8.25
C LEU A 20 -12.45 9.84 7.34
N VAL A 21 -12.40 8.52 7.51
CA VAL A 21 -13.31 7.56 6.88
C VAL A 21 -14.15 6.94 8.00
N ASN A 22 -15.47 7.16 7.95
CA ASN A 22 -16.39 6.75 9.01
C ASN A 22 -15.97 7.20 10.42
N GLY A 23 -15.37 8.40 10.51
CA GLY A 23 -14.90 8.98 11.79
C GLY A 23 -13.51 8.53 12.24
N LEU A 24 -12.85 7.61 11.53
CA LEU A 24 -11.48 7.17 11.82
C LEU A 24 -10.46 7.91 10.93
N PRO A 25 -9.37 8.50 11.48
CA PRO A 25 -8.35 9.13 10.65
C PRO A 25 -7.50 8.07 9.96
N LEU A 26 -7.67 7.89 8.65
CA LEU A 26 -6.95 6.86 7.90
C LEU A 26 -5.80 7.42 7.06
N ALA A 27 -5.84 8.71 6.73
CA ALA A 27 -4.77 9.39 6.00
C ALA A 27 -4.42 10.72 6.66
N HIS A 28 -3.14 11.02 6.79
CA HIS A 28 -2.64 12.28 7.32
C HIS A 28 -1.73 12.96 6.31
N ILE A 29 -1.90 14.26 6.12
CA ILE A 29 -1.26 15.05 5.08
C ILE A 29 -0.48 16.18 5.77
N GLU A 30 0.84 16.17 5.59
CA GLU A 30 1.74 17.19 6.10
C GLU A 30 2.18 18.09 4.93
N LEU A 31 1.91 19.39 5.06
CA LEU A 31 2.20 20.36 4.01
C LEU A 31 3.34 21.31 4.42
N LYS A 32 4.23 21.58 3.46
CA LYS A 32 5.31 22.55 3.58
C LYS A 32 5.13 23.68 2.59
N ARG A 33 5.76 24.81 2.90
CA ARG A 33 5.91 25.92 1.96
C ARG A 33 6.73 25.45 0.75
N ARG A 34 6.42 26.01 -0.43
CA ARG A 34 7.21 25.81 -1.64
C ARG A 34 8.69 26.15 -1.39
N GLY A 35 9.58 25.36 -1.97
CA GLY A 35 11.04 25.49 -1.80
C GLY A 35 11.63 24.75 -0.59
N LYS A 36 10.81 24.18 0.29
CA LYS A 36 11.29 23.29 1.36
C LYS A 36 11.46 21.85 0.87
N ASP A 37 12.44 21.13 1.42
CA ASP A 37 12.65 19.71 1.13
C ASP A 37 11.51 18.87 1.74
N LEU A 38 10.99 17.91 0.97
CA LEU A 38 10.00 16.93 1.45
C LEU A 38 10.52 16.10 2.63
N LYS A 39 11.83 15.93 2.76
CA LYS A 39 12.44 15.28 3.93
C LYS A 39 12.13 16.01 5.23
N GLU A 40 11.96 17.33 5.21
CA GLU A 40 11.54 18.08 6.41
C GLU A 40 10.13 17.68 6.86
N ALA A 41 9.20 17.47 5.90
CA ALA A 41 7.85 16.99 6.18
C ALA A 41 7.87 15.55 6.73
N PHE A 42 8.66 14.69 6.10
CA PHE A 42 8.84 13.31 6.52
C PHE A 42 9.37 13.20 7.95
N ASN A 43 10.46 13.92 8.26
CA ASN A 43 11.05 13.92 9.60
C ASN A 43 10.11 14.52 10.67
N GLN A 44 9.26 15.46 10.28
CA GLN A 44 8.25 16.03 11.19
C GLN A 44 7.18 14.99 11.57
N ILE A 45 6.69 14.21 10.61
CA ILE A 45 5.75 13.12 10.88
C ILE A 45 6.39 12.07 11.81
N GLU A 46 7.65 11.70 11.57
CA GLU A 46 8.37 10.76 12.47
C GLU A 46 8.47 11.30 13.90
N ARG A 47 8.72 12.60 14.05
CA ARG A 47 8.76 13.25 15.36
C ARG A 47 7.40 13.18 16.06
N TYR A 48 6.30 13.49 15.35
CA TYR A 48 4.95 13.38 15.91
C TYR A 48 4.56 11.97 16.28
N GLY A 49 4.95 10.97 15.49
CA GLY A 49 4.73 9.58 15.84
C GLY A 49 5.34 9.22 17.20
N ARG A 50 6.54 9.73 17.50
CA ARG A 50 7.19 9.53 18.80
C ARG A 50 6.51 10.30 19.91
N GLU A 51 6.23 11.59 19.70
CA GLU A 51 5.67 12.48 20.72
C GLU A 51 4.20 12.13 21.06
N SER A 52 3.38 11.81 20.07
CA SER A 52 1.96 11.45 20.25
C SER A 52 1.78 10.12 20.99
N PHE A 53 2.75 9.21 20.87
CA PHE A 53 2.78 7.94 21.60
C PHE A 53 2.88 8.14 23.12
N PHE A 54 3.60 9.18 23.56
CA PHE A 54 3.73 9.53 24.97
C PHE A 54 2.53 10.34 25.50
N ALA A 55 1.78 11.00 24.61
CA ALA A 55 0.70 11.92 24.97
C ALA A 55 -0.71 11.30 24.99
N GLY A 56 -0.87 10.00 24.70
CA GLY A 56 -2.18 9.33 24.76
C GLY A 56 -3.16 9.68 23.62
N ASN A 57 -2.66 10.25 22.51
CA ASN A 57 -3.49 10.59 21.34
C ASN A 57 -3.74 9.36 20.45
N GLY A 58 -4.55 8.42 20.95
CA GLY A 58 -4.87 7.15 20.26
C GLY A 58 -5.61 7.29 18.92
N LEU A 59 -5.96 8.51 18.49
CA LEU A 59 -6.53 8.75 17.18
C LEU A 59 -5.48 8.57 16.06
N TYR A 60 -4.22 8.94 16.29
CA TYR A 60 -3.14 8.79 15.30
C TYR A 60 -2.74 7.33 15.05
N ASP A 61 -3.07 6.42 15.96
CA ASP A 61 -2.82 4.98 15.82
C ASP A 61 -3.60 4.34 14.67
N TRP A 62 -4.66 5.01 14.19
CA TRP A 62 -5.50 4.55 13.09
C TRP A 62 -4.98 4.98 11.71
N VAL A 63 -4.03 5.90 11.65
CA VAL A 63 -3.50 6.41 10.39
C VAL A 63 -2.82 5.27 9.62
N GLN A 64 -3.28 5.00 8.40
CA GLN A 64 -2.75 3.95 7.53
C GLN A 64 -1.75 4.52 6.52
N MET A 65 -1.94 5.77 6.09
CA MET A 65 -1.05 6.41 5.12
C MET A 65 -0.71 7.84 5.50
N PHE A 66 0.47 8.25 5.07
CA PHE A 66 0.92 9.62 5.12
C PHE A 66 1.08 10.17 3.70
N VAL A 67 0.74 11.44 3.52
CA VAL A 67 1.04 12.21 2.32
C VAL A 67 1.87 13.41 2.74
N ILE A 68 2.96 13.67 2.03
CA ILE A 68 3.83 14.83 2.25
C ILE A 68 3.87 15.65 0.98
N SER A 69 3.73 16.97 1.11
CA SER A 69 3.82 17.87 -0.04
C SER A 69 4.48 19.19 0.31
N ASN A 70 5.22 19.77 -0.63
CA ASN A 70 5.67 21.17 -0.58
C ASN A 70 4.96 22.02 -1.65
N GLY A 71 3.87 21.50 -2.23
CA GLY A 71 3.14 22.09 -3.35
C GLY A 71 3.65 21.63 -4.72
N THR A 72 4.96 21.59 -4.94
CA THR A 72 5.56 21.20 -6.23
C THR A 72 5.76 19.69 -6.35
N TYR A 73 6.12 19.04 -5.26
CA TYR A 73 6.31 17.60 -5.18
C TYR A 73 5.40 17.04 -4.10
N THR A 74 4.73 15.94 -4.40
CA THR A 74 3.82 15.26 -3.48
C THR A 74 4.13 13.77 -3.48
N LYS A 75 4.30 13.20 -2.30
CA LYS A 75 4.55 11.77 -2.12
C LYS A 75 3.64 11.18 -1.07
N TYR A 76 3.39 9.88 -1.17
CA TYR A 76 2.66 9.11 -0.18
C TYR A 76 3.47 7.89 0.29
N TYR A 77 3.16 7.40 1.49
CA TYR A 77 3.77 6.20 2.05
C TYR A 77 2.87 5.58 3.13
N SER A 78 3.09 4.30 3.41
CA SER A 78 2.34 3.59 4.45
C SER A 78 2.88 3.90 5.84
N ASN A 79 1.98 3.93 6.82
CA ASN A 79 2.34 3.96 8.24
C ASN A 79 2.84 2.57 8.66
N THR A 80 4.13 2.32 8.46
CA THR A 80 4.80 1.07 8.83
C THR A 80 5.29 1.06 10.28
N THR A 81 4.91 2.06 11.08
CA THR A 81 5.59 2.44 12.32
C THR A 81 5.08 1.68 13.55
N ARG A 82 4.05 0.83 13.43
CA ARG A 82 3.34 0.34 14.62
C ARG A 82 4.05 -0.75 15.43
N LYS A 83 4.74 -1.72 14.83
CA LYS A 83 5.28 -2.87 15.60
C LYS A 83 6.74 -2.77 16.01
N LYS A 84 7.62 -2.36 15.09
CA LYS A 84 9.07 -2.33 15.36
C LYS A 84 9.45 -1.33 16.45
N HIS A 85 8.67 -0.26 16.62
CA HIS A 85 8.88 0.73 17.67
C HIS A 85 8.58 0.25 19.10
N CYS A 86 7.62 -0.69 19.27
CA CYS A 86 7.35 -1.26 20.59
C CYS A 86 8.44 -2.28 21.00
N GLU A 87 8.96 -3.04 20.04
CA GLU A 87 9.98 -4.07 20.28
C GLU A 87 11.41 -3.50 20.42
N GLU A 88 11.71 -2.35 19.79
CA GLU A 88 13.03 -1.70 19.87
C GLU A 88 13.31 -1.01 21.23
N ASN A 89 12.28 -0.71 22.03
CA ASN A 89 12.46 -0.09 23.34
C ASN A 89 12.98 -1.07 24.43
N ASP A 90 12.91 -2.38 24.19
CA ASP A 90 13.42 -3.39 25.13
C ASP A 90 14.87 -3.84 24.83
N LYS A 91 15.49 -3.37 23.73
CA LYS A 91 16.87 -3.72 23.39
C LYS A 91 17.72 -2.49 23.11
N SER A 92 18.47 -2.12 24.14
CA SER A 92 19.72 -1.37 24.11
C SER A 92 20.34 -1.14 22.72
N LYS A 93 20.54 0.15 22.38
CA LYS A 93 21.55 0.68 21.42
C LYS A 93 21.88 -0.24 20.24
N GLY A 94 21.07 -0.30 19.18
CA GLY A 94 21.52 -1.07 18.03
C GLY A 94 20.61 -1.28 16.81
N LYS A 95 19.79 -0.32 16.40
CA LYS A 95 19.41 -0.02 15.00
C LYS A 95 18.25 0.96 15.04
N LYS A 96 18.40 2.14 14.41
CA LYS A 96 17.24 2.97 14.12
C LYS A 96 16.42 2.20 13.08
N THR A 97 15.15 1.94 13.36
CA THR A 97 14.14 1.74 12.33
C THR A 97 14.13 2.97 11.43
N ASN A 98 14.99 2.99 10.41
CA ASN A 98 14.91 4.01 9.37
C ASN A 98 13.63 3.72 8.58
N HIS A 99 12.53 4.42 8.87
CA HIS A 99 11.57 4.69 7.82
C HIS A 99 12.33 5.50 6.79
N ASN A 100 12.85 4.84 5.77
CA ASN A 100 13.71 5.51 4.82
C ASN A 100 12.81 6.31 3.89
N PHE A 101 13.12 7.60 3.70
CA PHE A 101 12.42 8.46 2.73
C PHE A 101 12.37 7.82 1.33
N GLU A 102 13.29 6.91 1.02
CA GLU A 102 13.34 6.11 -0.20
C GLU A 102 12.09 5.23 -0.43
N PHE A 103 11.35 4.86 0.62
CA PHE A 103 10.11 4.09 0.50
C PHE A 103 8.88 4.97 0.21
N THR A 104 9.06 6.29 0.15
CA THR A 104 8.00 7.21 -0.29
C THR A 104 7.80 7.13 -1.80
N CYS A 105 6.54 7.13 -2.22
CA CYS A 105 6.14 6.93 -3.60
C CYS A 105 5.54 8.21 -4.18
N PHE A 106 5.88 8.51 -5.43
CA PHE A 106 5.09 9.43 -6.24
C PHE A 106 3.83 8.73 -6.73
N TRP A 107 2.74 9.48 -6.85
CA TRP A 107 1.58 9.01 -7.62
C TRP A 107 1.88 9.18 -9.12
N SER A 108 1.28 8.33 -9.95
CA SER A 108 1.45 8.39 -11.41
C SER A 108 0.17 8.00 -12.12
N ASP A 109 0.08 8.35 -13.39
CA ASP A 109 -0.97 7.87 -14.27
C ASP A 109 -0.72 6.43 -14.75
N MET A 110 -1.57 5.95 -15.67
CA MET A 110 -1.48 4.60 -16.26
C MET A 110 -0.26 4.41 -17.17
N GLN A 111 0.33 5.50 -17.67
CA GLN A 111 1.55 5.50 -18.47
C GLN A 111 2.81 5.53 -17.60
N ASN A 112 2.64 5.60 -16.27
CA ASN A 112 3.68 5.77 -15.25
C ASN A 112 4.33 7.16 -15.25
N GLU A 113 3.66 8.17 -15.83
CA GLU A 113 4.08 9.56 -15.73
C GLU A 113 3.72 10.11 -14.34
N GLN A 114 4.71 10.69 -13.66
CA GLN A 114 4.56 11.11 -12.27
C GLN A 114 3.69 12.36 -12.14
N ILE A 115 2.74 12.32 -11.21
CA ILE A 115 1.88 13.45 -10.86
C ILE A 115 2.47 14.10 -9.60
N LEU A 116 3.28 15.15 -9.82
CA LEU A 116 4.09 15.77 -8.78
C LEU A 116 3.36 16.90 -8.02
N ASP A 117 2.66 17.77 -8.75
CA ASP A 117 1.99 18.94 -8.19
C ASP A 117 0.82 18.53 -7.28
N LEU A 118 0.68 19.22 -6.15
CA LEU A 118 -0.34 18.92 -5.13
C LEU A 118 -1.77 19.00 -5.68
N ILE A 119 -2.05 19.93 -6.58
CA ILE A 119 -3.40 20.14 -7.11
C ILE A 119 -3.81 18.97 -7.99
N ASP A 120 -2.93 18.54 -8.90
CA ASP A 120 -3.23 17.42 -9.79
C ASP A 120 -3.19 16.07 -9.05
N PHE A 121 -2.30 15.94 -8.05
CA PHE A 121 -2.34 14.83 -7.10
C PHE A 121 -3.70 14.79 -6.38
N ALA A 122 -4.19 15.91 -5.86
CA ALA A 122 -5.45 15.94 -5.12
C ALA A 122 -6.66 15.59 -6.02
N LYS A 123 -6.68 16.05 -7.27
CA LYS A 123 -7.74 15.73 -8.25
C LYS A 123 -7.80 14.25 -8.62
N THR A 124 -6.71 13.51 -8.42
CA THR A 124 -6.60 12.09 -8.84
C THR A 124 -6.58 11.14 -7.65
N PHE A 125 -5.62 11.31 -6.74
CA PHE A 125 -5.39 10.48 -5.56
C PHE A 125 -6.49 10.65 -4.50
N PHE A 126 -6.89 11.89 -4.18
CA PHE A 126 -7.87 12.18 -3.13
C PHE A 126 -9.33 12.12 -3.60
N THR A 127 -9.60 11.64 -4.81
CA THR A 127 -10.98 11.28 -5.16
C THR A 127 -11.45 10.17 -4.22
N ARG A 128 -12.74 10.21 -3.84
CA ARG A 128 -13.32 9.23 -2.91
C ARG A 128 -13.04 7.79 -3.34
N HIS A 129 -13.19 7.51 -4.63
CA HIS A 129 -12.98 6.17 -5.18
C HIS A 129 -11.51 5.74 -5.10
N SER A 130 -10.58 6.58 -5.57
CA SER A 130 -9.15 6.27 -5.54
C SER A 130 -8.64 6.08 -4.11
N LEU A 131 -8.93 7.03 -3.21
CA LEU A 131 -8.44 6.98 -1.83
C LEU A 131 -8.93 5.73 -1.09
N LEU A 132 -10.23 5.41 -1.19
CA LEU A 132 -10.79 4.22 -0.54
C LEU A 132 -10.22 2.93 -1.14
N ASN A 133 -10.04 2.87 -2.47
CA ASN A 133 -9.39 1.72 -3.08
C ASN A 133 -7.94 1.58 -2.61
N ILE A 134 -7.17 2.66 -2.50
CA ILE A 134 -5.78 2.59 -2.03
C ILE A 134 -5.74 2.09 -0.57
N LEU A 135 -6.56 2.67 0.31
CA LEU A 135 -6.60 2.33 1.73
C LEU A 135 -7.08 0.89 1.99
N ILE A 136 -8.13 0.45 1.29
CA ILE A 136 -8.85 -0.80 1.63
C ILE A 136 -8.46 -1.92 0.66
N LYS A 137 -8.41 -1.61 -0.64
CA LYS A 137 -8.21 -2.60 -1.70
C LYS A 137 -6.75 -2.81 -2.06
N TYR A 138 -5.90 -1.78 -2.09
CA TYR A 138 -4.51 -1.86 -2.56
C TYR A 138 -3.47 -1.68 -1.44
N SER A 139 -3.90 -1.94 -0.21
CA SER A 139 -3.03 -2.08 0.95
C SER A 139 -2.95 -3.55 1.39
N VAL A 140 -1.77 -3.98 1.84
CA VAL A 140 -1.48 -5.37 2.25
C VAL A 140 -0.60 -5.35 3.49
N PHE A 141 -0.88 -6.22 4.45
CA PHE A 141 0.02 -6.49 5.58
C PHE A 141 0.94 -7.65 5.22
N ASP A 142 2.25 -7.47 5.37
CA ASP A 142 3.19 -8.58 5.21
C ASP A 142 3.18 -9.51 6.44
N ILE A 143 4.04 -10.55 6.45
CA ILE A 143 4.12 -11.53 7.54
C ILE A 143 4.40 -10.84 8.88
N GLU A 144 5.30 -9.85 8.87
CA GLU A 144 5.68 -9.05 10.03
C GLU A 144 4.61 -8.02 10.46
N GLU A 145 3.45 -8.00 9.79
CA GLU A 145 2.37 -7.02 9.96
C GLU A 145 2.80 -5.58 9.63
N ASN A 146 3.79 -5.41 8.75
CA ASN A 146 4.07 -4.11 8.17
C ASN A 146 3.03 -3.82 7.07
N LEU A 147 2.37 -2.67 7.18
CA LEU A 147 1.47 -2.17 6.16
C LEU A 147 2.25 -1.74 4.91
N LYS A 148 1.93 -2.34 3.76
CA LYS A 148 2.46 -1.95 2.45
C LYS A 148 1.32 -1.42 1.59
N ILE A 149 1.48 -0.22 1.06
CA ILE A 149 0.59 0.32 0.03
C ILE A 149 1.22 0.04 -1.32
N MET A 150 0.43 -0.48 -2.26
CA MET A 150 0.88 -0.75 -3.62
C MET A 150 1.28 0.55 -4.34
N ARG A 151 2.34 0.45 -5.14
CA ARG A 151 2.78 1.51 -6.05
C ARG A 151 1.82 1.65 -7.23
N PRO A 152 1.75 2.81 -7.90
CA PRO A 152 0.76 3.05 -8.95
C PRO A 152 0.79 2.01 -10.07
N TYR A 153 1.99 1.61 -10.54
CA TYR A 153 2.14 0.58 -11.56
C TYR A 153 1.63 -0.80 -11.12
N GLN A 154 1.73 -1.12 -9.82
CA GLN A 154 1.20 -2.38 -9.28
C GLN A 154 -0.34 -2.33 -9.25
N ILE A 155 -0.91 -1.18 -8.89
CA ILE A 155 -2.36 -0.95 -8.93
C ILE A 155 -2.86 -1.08 -10.37
N ALA A 156 -2.23 -0.38 -11.31
CA ALA A 156 -2.58 -0.43 -12.73
C ALA A 156 -2.51 -1.86 -13.30
N ALA A 157 -1.46 -2.62 -12.98
CA ALA A 157 -1.33 -4.02 -13.39
C ALA A 157 -2.47 -4.89 -12.81
N THR A 158 -2.80 -4.70 -11.54
CA THR A 158 -3.86 -5.44 -10.85
C THR A 158 -5.23 -5.15 -11.46
N GLU A 159 -5.53 -3.88 -11.72
CA GLU A 159 -6.78 -3.46 -12.37
C GLU A 159 -6.86 -3.94 -13.81
N ALA A 160 -5.74 -3.95 -14.55
CA ALA A 160 -5.68 -4.49 -15.90
C ALA A 160 -5.97 -6.00 -15.92
N ILE A 161 -5.42 -6.77 -14.97
CA ILE A 161 -5.71 -8.19 -14.80
C ILE A 161 -7.20 -8.40 -14.47
N GLU A 162 -7.72 -7.69 -13.46
CA GLU A 162 -9.12 -7.81 -13.04
C GLU A 162 -10.08 -7.49 -14.19
N ARG A 163 -9.83 -6.38 -14.90
CA ARG A 163 -10.62 -5.97 -16.08
C ARG A 163 -10.54 -7.01 -17.19
N LYS A 164 -9.35 -7.56 -17.45
CA LYS A 164 -9.17 -8.59 -18.48
C LYS A 164 -9.97 -9.84 -18.14
N VAL A 165 -9.87 -10.34 -16.90
CA VAL A 165 -10.61 -11.52 -16.45
C VAL A 165 -12.11 -11.30 -16.52
N LYS A 166 -12.63 -10.16 -16.01
CA LYS A 166 -14.06 -9.84 -16.10
C LYS A 166 -14.56 -9.77 -17.54
N THR A 167 -13.78 -9.14 -18.43
CA THR A 167 -14.11 -9.06 -19.86
C THR A 167 -14.15 -10.45 -20.49
N SER A 168 -13.15 -11.30 -20.19
CA SER A 168 -13.07 -12.67 -20.70
C SER A 168 -14.23 -13.55 -20.21
N LEU A 169 -14.70 -13.36 -18.98
CA LEU A 169 -15.87 -14.06 -18.43
C LEU A 169 -17.16 -13.66 -19.16
N VAL A 170 -17.38 -12.35 -19.36
CA VAL A 170 -18.57 -11.84 -20.06
C VAL A 170 -18.65 -12.33 -21.50
N TYR A 171 -17.54 -12.24 -22.24
CA TYR A 171 -17.50 -12.65 -23.65
C TYR A 171 -17.18 -14.13 -23.88
N LYS A 172 -17.14 -14.94 -22.80
CA LYS A 172 -16.87 -16.38 -22.84
C LYS A 172 -15.58 -16.74 -23.59
N LYS A 173 -14.52 -15.96 -23.36
CA LYS A 173 -13.19 -16.13 -23.99
C LYS A 173 -12.25 -17.05 -23.18
N TYR A 174 -12.78 -17.80 -22.24
CA TYR A 174 -12.01 -18.77 -21.45
C TYR A 174 -11.36 -19.82 -22.35
N GLY A 175 -10.12 -20.21 -22.04
CA GLY A 175 -9.34 -21.18 -22.82
C GLY A 175 -8.77 -20.65 -24.15
N SER A 176 -8.97 -19.37 -24.49
CA SER A 176 -8.43 -18.76 -25.70
C SER A 176 -7.27 -17.80 -25.40
N LEU A 177 -6.39 -17.57 -26.37
CA LEU A 177 -5.32 -16.57 -26.26
C LEU A 177 -5.87 -15.15 -26.04
N GLU A 178 -7.03 -14.85 -26.62
CA GLU A 178 -7.74 -13.58 -26.40
C GLU A 178 -8.17 -13.40 -24.94
N GLY A 179 -8.36 -14.48 -24.20
CA GLY A 179 -8.68 -14.44 -22.78
C GLY A 179 -7.47 -14.14 -21.87
N CYS A 180 -6.26 -14.32 -22.38
CA CYS A 180 -4.99 -14.24 -21.65
C CYS A 180 -4.32 -12.85 -21.74
N GLY A 181 -3.27 -12.67 -20.96
CA GLY A 181 -2.41 -11.48 -20.98
C GLY A 181 -1.16 -11.68 -20.13
N TYR A 182 -0.22 -10.74 -20.22
CA TYR A 182 0.98 -10.72 -19.39
C TYR A 182 1.23 -9.32 -18.83
N ILE A 183 1.89 -9.27 -17.67
CA ILE A 183 2.39 -8.04 -17.07
C ILE A 183 3.92 -8.11 -17.07
N TRP A 184 4.58 -7.11 -17.63
CA TRP A 184 6.04 -7.04 -17.65
C TRP A 184 6.54 -6.00 -16.66
N HIS A 185 7.06 -6.49 -15.54
CA HIS A 185 7.66 -5.67 -14.48
C HIS A 185 9.13 -6.07 -14.28
N SER A 186 10.00 -5.08 -14.05
CA SER A 186 11.43 -5.32 -13.81
C SER A 186 11.68 -6.16 -12.52
N THR A 187 12.87 -6.73 -12.39
CA THR A 187 13.29 -7.48 -11.18
C THR A 187 13.39 -6.53 -9.98
N GLY A 188 12.95 -6.99 -8.79
CA GLY A 188 12.91 -6.16 -7.58
C GLY A 188 11.76 -5.14 -7.49
N SER A 189 10.90 -5.01 -8.51
CA SER A 189 9.79 -4.05 -8.51
C SER A 189 8.57 -4.46 -7.67
N GLY A 190 8.61 -5.60 -6.97
CA GLY A 190 7.47 -6.11 -6.19
C GLY A 190 6.44 -6.89 -7.02
N LYS A 191 6.92 -7.75 -7.94
CA LYS A 191 6.07 -8.67 -8.71
C LYS A 191 5.24 -9.59 -7.81
N THR A 192 5.86 -10.19 -6.80
CA THR A 192 5.20 -11.11 -5.84
C THR A 192 4.00 -10.47 -5.15
N LEU A 193 4.16 -9.25 -4.61
CA LEU A 193 3.06 -8.50 -4.01
C LEU A 193 1.93 -8.21 -5.01
N THR A 194 2.28 -7.84 -6.24
CA THR A 194 1.31 -7.52 -7.30
C THR A 194 0.50 -8.76 -7.67
N SER A 195 1.17 -9.89 -7.88
CA SER A 195 0.53 -11.13 -8.30
C SER A 195 -0.29 -11.76 -7.18
N PHE A 196 0.21 -11.73 -5.95
CA PHE A 196 -0.51 -12.12 -4.75
C PHE A 196 -1.81 -11.33 -4.62
N LYS A 197 -1.73 -10.00 -4.69
CA LYS A 197 -2.90 -9.16 -4.52
C LYS A 197 -3.92 -9.33 -5.65
N SER A 198 -3.43 -9.50 -6.88
CA SER A 198 -4.27 -9.83 -8.02
C SER A 198 -5.02 -11.15 -7.80
N ALA A 199 -4.32 -12.21 -7.39
CA ALA A 199 -4.94 -13.50 -7.11
C ALA A 199 -6.02 -13.38 -6.03
N GLN A 200 -5.72 -12.69 -4.92
CA GLN A 200 -6.68 -12.41 -3.85
C GLN A 200 -7.95 -11.74 -4.39
N LEU A 201 -7.81 -10.68 -5.18
CA LEU A 201 -8.97 -9.94 -5.72
C LEU A 201 -9.78 -10.78 -6.72
N LEU A 202 -9.12 -11.62 -7.51
CA LEU A 202 -9.79 -12.53 -8.44
C LEU A 202 -10.65 -13.57 -7.70
N THR A 203 -10.25 -14.04 -6.51
CA THR A 203 -11.08 -14.97 -5.71
C THR A 203 -12.42 -14.37 -5.28
N GLN A 204 -12.55 -13.05 -5.29
CA GLN A 204 -13.78 -12.35 -4.90
C GLN A 204 -14.74 -12.14 -6.09
N ILE A 205 -14.33 -12.48 -7.30
CA ILE A 205 -15.16 -12.32 -8.50
C ILE A 205 -16.12 -13.50 -8.59
N GLN A 206 -17.42 -13.20 -8.74
CA GLN A 206 -18.44 -14.21 -8.99
C GLN A 206 -18.09 -15.03 -10.24
N ASN A 207 -18.36 -16.34 -10.21
CA ASN A 207 -18.06 -17.29 -11.29
C ASN A 207 -16.57 -17.66 -11.44
N ILE A 208 -15.69 -17.24 -10.52
CA ILE A 208 -14.34 -17.80 -10.38
C ILE A 208 -14.35 -18.80 -9.23
N GLU A 209 -14.22 -20.09 -9.55
CA GLU A 209 -14.20 -21.16 -8.54
C GLU A 209 -12.83 -21.34 -7.88
N LYS A 210 -11.76 -21.24 -8.69
CA LYS A 210 -10.38 -21.48 -8.25
C LYS A 210 -9.43 -20.50 -8.93
N VAL A 211 -8.49 -19.96 -8.16
CA VAL A 211 -7.36 -19.19 -8.66
C VAL A 211 -6.09 -19.97 -8.35
N LEU A 212 -5.38 -20.39 -9.40
CA LEU A 212 -4.10 -21.09 -9.27
C LEU A 212 -2.97 -20.08 -9.40
N PHE A 213 -2.21 -19.91 -8.33
CA PHE A 213 -0.99 -19.12 -8.33
C PHE A 213 0.21 -20.06 -8.47
N VAL A 214 0.94 -19.94 -9.57
CA VAL A 214 2.05 -20.85 -9.92
C VAL A 214 3.36 -20.07 -9.91
N VAL A 215 4.34 -20.57 -9.16
CA VAL A 215 5.69 -20.03 -9.07
C VAL A 215 6.72 -21.12 -9.29
N ASP A 216 7.90 -20.75 -9.81
CA ASP A 216 9.03 -21.66 -9.89
C ASP A 216 9.50 -22.02 -8.48
N ARG A 217 9.77 -23.31 -8.25
CA ARG A 217 10.30 -23.84 -6.98
C ARG A 217 11.60 -23.16 -6.52
N LYS A 218 12.40 -22.65 -7.45
CA LYS A 218 13.66 -21.97 -7.12
C LYS A 218 13.45 -20.57 -6.56
N ASP A 219 12.34 -19.94 -6.93
CA ASP A 219 11.97 -18.58 -6.50
C ASP A 219 11.05 -18.60 -5.27
N LEU A 220 10.67 -19.80 -4.79
CA LEU A 220 9.85 -19.98 -3.60
C LEU A 220 10.73 -19.86 -2.34
N ASP A 221 10.97 -18.63 -1.91
CA ASP A 221 11.61 -18.37 -0.63
C ASP A 221 10.64 -18.52 0.55
N THR A 222 11.18 -18.67 1.76
CA THR A 222 10.39 -18.82 3.00
C THR A 222 9.45 -17.64 3.23
N GLN A 223 9.82 -16.44 2.77
CA GLN A 223 9.00 -15.24 2.86
C GLN A 223 7.76 -15.35 1.96
N THR A 224 7.93 -15.75 0.71
CA THR A 224 6.84 -15.90 -0.25
C THR A 224 5.85 -16.96 0.25
N ILE A 225 6.34 -18.09 0.77
CA ILE A 225 5.49 -19.13 1.38
C ILE A 225 4.68 -18.56 2.54
N GLY A 226 5.33 -17.84 3.46
CA GLY A 226 4.65 -17.25 4.62
C GLY A 226 3.59 -16.22 4.24
N GLU A 227 3.83 -15.41 3.19
CA GLU A 227 2.86 -14.42 2.69
C GLU A 227 1.60 -15.13 2.16
N TYR A 228 1.76 -16.22 1.41
CA TYR A 228 0.64 -17.03 0.92
C TYR A 228 -0.09 -17.78 2.05
N GLU A 229 0.63 -18.38 2.99
CA GLU A 229 0.03 -19.10 4.12
C GLU A 229 -0.77 -18.19 5.06
N LYS A 230 -0.32 -16.93 5.27
CA LYS A 230 -1.08 -15.93 6.05
C LYS A 230 -2.42 -15.58 5.38
N PHE A 231 -2.49 -15.65 4.05
CA PHE A 231 -3.70 -15.37 3.31
C PHE A 231 -4.72 -16.51 3.37
N GLN A 232 -4.25 -17.72 3.07
CA GLN A 232 -5.07 -18.91 3.15
C GLN A 232 -4.19 -20.07 3.61
N LYS A 233 -4.40 -20.48 4.86
CA LYS A 233 -3.64 -21.57 5.46
C LYS A 233 -3.78 -22.84 4.61
N GLY A 234 -2.66 -23.44 4.25
CA GLY A 234 -2.58 -24.63 3.40
C GLY A 234 -2.77 -24.40 1.90
N CYS A 235 -2.71 -23.14 1.42
CA CYS A 235 -2.78 -22.85 -0.01
C CYS A 235 -1.46 -23.12 -0.75
N VAL A 236 -0.33 -23.15 -0.03
CA VAL A 236 0.96 -23.50 -0.62
C VAL A 236 1.17 -24.99 -0.51
N LYS A 237 1.29 -25.66 -1.66
CA LYS A 237 1.66 -27.06 -1.71
C LYS A 237 2.91 -27.25 -2.55
N ALA A 238 3.97 -27.77 -1.95
CA ALA A 238 5.16 -28.21 -2.66
C ALA A 238 4.90 -29.58 -3.30
N ASN A 239 4.02 -29.62 -4.29
CA ASN A 239 3.62 -30.87 -4.93
C ASN A 239 4.70 -31.29 -5.95
N SER A 240 5.25 -32.49 -5.78
CA SER A 240 6.13 -33.12 -6.77
C SER A 240 5.35 -33.77 -7.92
N SER A 241 4.01 -33.85 -7.84
CA SER A 241 3.16 -34.55 -8.79
C SER A 241 1.84 -33.84 -9.04
N THR A 242 1.41 -33.76 -10.30
CA THR A 242 0.10 -33.19 -10.68
C THR A 242 -1.09 -34.01 -10.20
N LYS A 243 -0.88 -35.23 -9.71
CA LYS A 243 -1.94 -36.08 -9.13
C LYS A 243 -2.52 -35.49 -7.84
N GLU A 244 -1.76 -34.65 -7.14
CA GLU A 244 -2.12 -34.00 -5.87
C GLU A 244 -2.97 -32.72 -6.06
N LEU A 245 -3.25 -32.34 -7.32
CA LEU A 245 -4.07 -31.17 -7.69
C LEU A 245 -5.56 -31.52 -7.96
N LYS A 246 -5.96 -32.78 -7.76
CA LYS A 246 -7.34 -33.25 -7.92
C LYS A 246 -8.22 -32.88 -6.74
#